data_AF-A0A3D1AW59-F1
#
_entry.id   AF-A0A3D1AW59-F1
#
_cell.length_a   1.000
_cell.length_b   1.000
_cell.length_c   1.000
_cell.angle_alpha   90.00
_cell.angle_beta   90.00
_cell.angle_gamma   90.00
#
_symmetry.space_group_name_H-M   'P 1'
#
loop_
_entity.id
_entity.type
_entity.pdbx_description
1 polymer ?
#
loop_
_entity_poly.entity_id
_entity_poly.type
_entity_poly.pdbx_seq_one_letter_code
_entity_poly.pdbx_strand_id
1 'polypeptide(L)'
;LLAGAPVLIHILNGSQYRPAVPLLMIMSPIPAIVAAGTVYATYYMLGLGYKKQWSNLIIQAGAVNFLVLIPLIFVMKPEFAMSITAVATELYVLLGAWRFYWKTHRGGALAPSPQSS
;
A
#
# COMPACT_ATOMS: atom_id res chain seq x y z
N LEU A 1 4.36 14.24 -8.29
CA LEU A 1 5.52 13.76 -7.50
C LEU A 1 6.72 13.37 -8.36
N LEU A 2 6.54 12.73 -9.53
CA LEU A 2 7.65 12.31 -10.42
C LEU A 2 8.51 13.46 -11.00
N ALA A 3 7.95 14.65 -11.24
CA ALA A 3 8.68 15.78 -11.83
C ALA A 3 9.40 16.70 -10.81
N GLY A 4 9.08 16.60 -9.51
CA GLY A 4 9.60 17.50 -8.48
C GLY A 4 10.76 16.93 -7.65
N ALA A 5 11.01 15.62 -7.74
CA ALA A 5 12.08 14.95 -7.01
C ALA A 5 13.47 15.56 -7.25
N PRO A 6 13.91 15.88 -8.48
CA PRO A 6 15.25 16.47 -8.67
C PRO A 6 15.34 17.89 -8.10
N VAL A 7 14.25 18.67 -8.17
CA VAL A 7 14.20 20.06 -7.67
C VAL A 7 14.23 20.10 -6.14
N LEU A 8 13.50 19.19 -5.48
CA LEU A 8 13.45 19.11 -4.02
C LEU A 8 14.79 18.68 -3.42
N ILE A 9 15.50 17.76 -4.08
CA ILE A 9 16.81 17.25 -3.62
C ILE A 9 17.91 18.31 -3.84
N HIS A 10 17.79 19.14 -4.90
CA HIS A 10 18.74 20.24 -5.13
C HIS A 10 18.55 21.40 -4.14
N ILE A 11 17.32 21.64 -3.68
CA ILE A 11 17.02 22.67 -2.66
C ILE A 11 17.41 22.19 -1.24
N LEU A 12 17.32 20.89 -0.95
CA LEU A 12 17.70 20.30 0.35
C LEU A 12 19.21 20.00 0.51
N ASN A 13 20.04 20.53 -0.40
CA ASN A 13 21.46 20.28 -0.66
C ASN A 13 22.33 19.99 0.59
N GLY A 14 22.52 18.71 0.88
CA GLY A 14 23.63 18.17 1.66
C GLY A 14 24.14 16.90 0.98
N SER A 15 25.45 16.80 0.75
CA SER A 15 26.11 15.65 0.10
C SER A 15 25.79 14.28 0.73
N GLN A 16 25.20 14.28 1.92
CA GLN A 16 24.71 13.10 2.64
C GLN A 16 23.45 12.43 2.06
N TYR A 17 22.67 13.08 1.20
CA TYR A 17 21.40 12.51 0.69
C TYR A 17 21.52 11.72 -0.63
N ARG A 18 22.73 11.59 -1.19
CA ARG A 18 22.97 10.76 -2.39
C ARG A 18 22.44 9.31 -2.29
N PRO A 19 22.51 8.63 -1.13
CA PRO A 19 21.94 7.29 -0.98
C PRO A 19 20.40 7.28 -1.00
N ALA A 20 19.73 8.38 -0.64
CA ALA A 20 18.28 8.45 -0.53
C ALA A 20 17.57 8.63 -1.88
N VAL A 21 18.29 9.09 -2.91
CA VAL A 21 17.75 9.27 -4.27
C VAL A 21 17.11 7.98 -4.81
N PRO A 22 17.81 6.82 -4.85
CA PRO A 22 17.20 5.58 -5.32
C PRO A 22 16.04 5.11 -4.43
N LEU A 23 16.09 5.36 -3.12
CA LEU A 23 14.97 5.03 -2.22
C LEU A 23 13.72 5.84 -2.56
N LEU A 24 13.86 7.15 -2.77
CA LEU A 24 12.76 8.01 -3.15
C LEU A 24 12.16 7.61 -4.50
N MET A 25 12.98 7.14 -5.44
CA MET A 25 12.48 6.59 -6.71
C MET A 25 11.64 5.32 -6.51
N ILE A 26 12.08 4.41 -5.63
CA ILE A 26 11.33 3.19 -5.27
C ILE A 26 10.02 3.54 -4.53
N MET A 27 10.03 4.58 -3.69
CA MET A 27 8.87 5.04 -2.93
C MET A 27 7.92 5.93 -3.75
N SER A 28 8.35 6.50 -4.88
CA SER A 28 7.54 7.42 -5.69
C SER A 28 6.17 6.88 -6.13
N PRO A 29 5.95 5.58 -6.43
CA PRO A 29 4.62 5.07 -6.76
C PRO A 29 3.71 4.87 -5.53
N ILE A 30 4.26 4.86 -4.31
CA ILE A 30 3.48 4.59 -3.08
C ILE A 30 2.26 5.50 -2.96
N PRO A 31 2.34 6.83 -3.13
CA PRO A 31 1.17 7.70 -2.95
C PRO A 31 0.03 7.35 -3.90
N ALA A 32 0.33 6.90 -5.11
CA ALA A 32 -0.68 6.47 -6.08
C ALA A 32 -1.29 5.11 -5.68
N ILE A 33 -0.46 4.16 -5.26
CA ILE A 33 -0.91 2.84 -4.79
C ILE A 33 -1.76 2.98 -3.53
N VAL A 34 -1.32 3.77 -2.55
CA VAL A 34 -2.04 4.06 -1.31
C VAL A 34 -3.36 4.76 -1.60
N ALA A 35 -3.38 5.74 -2.50
CA ALA A 35 -4.62 6.42 -2.88
C ALA A 35 -5.64 5.43 -3.46
N ALA A 36 -5.21 4.59 -4.42
CA ALA A 36 -6.08 3.56 -4.99
C ALA A 36 -6.51 2.53 -3.93
N GLY A 37 -5.57 2.06 -3.11
CA GLY A 37 -5.81 1.10 -2.03
C GLY A 37 -6.81 1.64 -1.00
N THR A 38 -6.73 2.92 -0.67
CA THR A 38 -7.65 3.58 0.27
C THR A 38 -9.04 3.74 -0.33
N VAL A 39 -9.17 4.05 -1.62
CA VAL A 39 -10.46 4.07 -2.33
C VAL A 39 -11.15 2.70 -2.29
N TYR A 40 -10.44 1.63 -2.62
CA TYR A 40 -11.05 0.29 -2.65
C TYR A 40 -11.19 -0.36 -1.27
N ALA A 41 -10.20 -0.22 -0.38
CA ALA A 41 -10.27 -0.81 0.95
C ALA A 41 -11.18 0.03 1.85
N THR A 42 -10.93 1.32 1.99
CA THR A 42 -11.66 2.16 2.96
C THR A 42 -13.00 2.59 2.39
N TYR A 43 -13.05 3.25 1.23
CA TYR A 43 -14.33 3.80 0.75
C TYR A 43 -15.29 2.72 0.26
N TYR A 44 -14.81 1.65 -0.39
CA TYR A 44 -15.68 0.57 -0.86
C TYR A 44 -15.97 -0.49 0.23
N MET A 45 -14.96 -1.14 0.84
CA MET A 45 -15.26 -2.19 1.83
C MET A 45 -15.86 -1.63 3.12
N LEU A 46 -15.29 -0.55 3.68
CA LEU A 46 -15.83 0.04 4.92
C LEU A 46 -17.18 0.73 4.65
N GLY A 47 -17.28 1.46 3.53
CA GLY A 47 -18.50 2.18 3.13
C GLY A 47 -19.69 1.27 2.85
N LEU A 48 -19.47 0.05 2.31
CA LEU A 48 -20.53 -0.94 2.06
C LEU A 48 -20.79 -1.89 3.25
N GLY A 49 -20.19 -1.63 4.42
CA GLY A 49 -20.43 -2.42 5.64
C GLY A 49 -19.60 -3.69 5.80
N TYR A 50 -18.63 -3.96 4.93
CA TYR A 50 -17.70 -5.09 5.02
C TYR A 50 -16.54 -4.85 6.01
N LYS A 51 -16.86 -4.37 7.22
CA LYS A 51 -15.88 -3.99 8.25
C LYS A 51 -14.94 -5.14 8.63
N LYS A 52 -15.46 -6.37 8.72
CA LYS A 52 -14.68 -7.56 9.12
C LYS A 52 -13.66 -7.97 8.06
N GLN A 53 -14.03 -7.88 6.78
CA GLN A 53 -13.15 -8.19 5.65
C GLN A 53 -12.06 -7.13 5.51
N TRP A 54 -12.42 -5.85 5.66
CA TRP A 54 -11.45 -4.75 5.70
C TRP A 54 -10.45 -4.93 6.85
N SER A 55 -10.92 -5.17 8.08
CA SER A 55 -10.05 -5.36 9.24
C SER A 55 -9.11 -6.56 9.06
N ASN A 56 -9.61 -7.69 8.54
CA ASN A 56 -8.77 -8.84 8.25
C ASN A 56 -7.73 -8.54 7.16
N LEU A 57 -8.08 -7.78 6.13
CA LEU A 57 -7.15 -7.38 5.07
C LEU A 57 -5.99 -6.56 5.64
N ILE A 58 -6.28 -5.57 6.50
CA ILE A 58 -5.26 -4.72 7.13
C ILE A 58 -4.38 -5.52 8.09
N ILE A 59 -4.96 -6.41 8.91
CA ILE A 59 -4.19 -7.29 9.81
C ILE A 59 -3.26 -8.21 9.01
N GLN A 60 -3.77 -8.80 7.92
CA GLN A 60 -2.96 -9.63 7.02
C GLN A 60 -1.86 -8.82 6.34
N ALA A 61 -2.14 -7.60 5.91
CA ALA A 61 -1.14 -6.72 5.31
C ALA A 61 -0.01 -6.41 6.31
N GLY A 62 -0.35 -6.14 7.58
CA GLY A 62 0.65 -5.98 8.65
C GLY A 62 1.48 -7.25 8.85
N ALA A 63 0.86 -8.43 8.89
CA ALA A 63 1.58 -9.69 9.01
C ALA A 63 2.51 -9.94 7.81
N VAL A 64 2.04 -9.70 6.59
CA VAL A 64 2.85 -9.79 5.35
C VAL A 64 4.01 -8.81 5.39
N ASN A 65 3.80 -7.59 5.90
CA ASN A 65 4.86 -6.61 6.06
C ASN A 65 6.02 -7.16 6.90
N PHE A 66 5.75 -7.65 8.12
CA PHE A 66 6.80 -8.23 8.97
C PHE A 66 7.41 -9.49 8.37
N LEU A 67 6.59 -10.36 7.76
CA LEU A 67 7.06 -11.61 7.14
C LEU A 67 8.02 -11.33 5.98
N VAL A 68 7.78 -10.27 5.19
CA VAL A 68 8.69 -9.86 4.11
C VAL A 68 9.87 -9.05 4.64
N LEU A 69 9.65 -8.16 5.62
CA LEU A 69 10.68 -7.26 6.13
C LEU A 69 11.79 -8.00 6.87
N ILE A 70 11.43 -8.93 7.76
CA ILE A 70 12.39 -9.68 8.59
C ILE A 70 13.47 -10.36 7.73
N PRO A 71 13.15 -11.22 6.74
CA PRO A 71 14.17 -11.86 5.91
C PRO A 71 14.92 -10.85 5.04
N LEU A 72 14.24 -9.80 4.57
CA LEU A 72 14.84 -8.84 3.65
C LEU A 72 15.90 -7.95 4.33
N ILE A 73 15.72 -7.63 5.60
CA ILE A 73 16.74 -6.92 6.41
C ILE A 73 18.03 -7.73 6.56
N PHE A 74 17.96 -9.07 6.58
CA PHE A 74 19.16 -9.91 6.65
C PHE A 74 19.89 -10.03 5.31
N VAL A 75 19.21 -9.82 4.19
CA VAL A 75 19.77 -9.99 2.83
C VAL A 75 20.32 -8.69 2.26
N MET A 76 19.74 -7.55 2.60
CA MET A 76 20.06 -6.25 2.01
C MET A 76 20.04 -5.12 3.03
N LYS A 77 20.54 -3.94 2.62
CA LYS A 77 20.57 -2.77 3.49
C LYS A 77 19.17 -2.46 4.04
N PRO A 78 19.04 -2.13 5.34
CA PRO A 78 17.75 -1.92 5.98
C PRO A 78 16.88 -0.88 5.26
N GLU A 79 17.48 0.15 4.69
CA GLU A 79 16.75 1.24 4.05
C GLU A 79 16.06 0.77 2.74
N PHE A 80 16.76 -0.06 1.96
CA PHE A 80 16.21 -0.68 0.75
C PHE A 80 15.19 -1.77 1.09
N ALA A 81 15.47 -2.58 2.12
CA ALA A 81 14.55 -3.61 2.60
C ALA A 81 13.21 -3.00 3.03
N MET A 82 13.23 -1.92 3.81
CA MET A 82 12.04 -1.22 4.25
C MET A 82 11.27 -0.63 3.06
N SER A 83 11.99 -0.03 2.12
CA SER A 83 11.39 0.58 0.93
C SER A 83 10.66 -0.46 0.06
N ILE A 84 11.31 -1.58 -0.22
CA ILE A 84 10.72 -2.67 -1.03
C ILE A 84 9.55 -3.30 -0.30
N THR A 85 9.69 -3.55 1.01
CA THR A 85 8.61 -4.11 1.83
C THR A 85 7.39 -3.21 1.84
N ALA A 86 7.56 -1.90 2.01
CA ALA A 86 6.44 -0.96 2.02
C ALA A 86 5.69 -0.95 0.68
N VAL A 87 6.41 -0.92 -0.46
CA VAL A 87 5.77 -1.04 -1.79
C VAL A 87 5.04 -2.38 -1.93
N ALA A 88 5.64 -3.48 -1.48
CA ALA A 88 5.05 -4.81 -1.57
C ALA A 88 3.79 -4.95 -0.70
N THR A 89 3.79 -4.39 0.51
CA THR A 89 2.63 -4.38 1.40
C THR A 89 1.49 -3.55 0.81
N GLU A 90 1.78 -2.37 0.30
CA GLU A 90 0.77 -1.52 -0.35
C GLU A 90 0.17 -2.19 -1.59
N LEU A 91 1.01 -2.85 -2.39
CA LEU A 91 0.55 -3.63 -3.53
C LEU A 91 -0.31 -4.82 -3.09
N TYR A 92 0.03 -5.49 -1.99
CA TYR A 92 -0.78 -6.57 -1.41
C TYR A 92 -2.16 -6.07 -0.97
N VAL A 93 -2.23 -4.92 -0.30
CA VAL A 93 -3.50 -4.29 0.11
C VAL A 93 -4.34 -3.95 -1.13
N LEU A 94 -3.73 -3.31 -2.14
CA LEU A 94 -4.41 -2.96 -3.38
C LEU A 94 -4.94 -4.20 -4.09
N LEU A 95 -4.12 -5.24 -4.25
CA LEU A 95 -4.51 -6.49 -4.91
C LEU A 95 -5.58 -7.25 -4.13
N GLY A 96 -5.51 -7.27 -2.80
CA GLY A 96 -6.52 -7.89 -1.95
C GLY A 96 -7.86 -7.16 -2.03
N ALA A 97 -7.84 -5.83 -2.00
CA ALA A 97 -9.03 -5.00 -2.18
C ALA A 97 -9.60 -5.14 -3.61
N TRP A 98 -8.75 -5.13 -4.63
CA TRP A 98 -9.13 -5.34 -6.03
C TRP A 98 -9.73 -6.72 -6.26
N ARG A 99 -9.12 -7.77 -5.72
CA ARG A 99 -9.61 -9.15 -5.82
C ARG A 99 -10.99 -9.28 -5.17
N PHE A 100 -11.18 -8.66 -4.01
CA PHE A 100 -12.48 -8.63 -3.34
C PHE A 100 -13.52 -7.88 -4.18
N TYR A 101 -13.18 -6.69 -4.66
CA TYR A 101 -14.03 -5.90 -5.57
C TYR A 101 -14.44 -6.71 -6.81
N TRP A 102 -13.49 -7.39 -7.46
CA TRP A 102 -13.77 -8.16 -8.66
C TRP A 102 -14.60 -9.41 -8.37
N LYS A 103 -14.40 -10.05 -7.21
CA LYS A 103 -15.23 -11.17 -6.76
C LYS A 103 -16.68 -10.72 -6.52
N THR A 104 -16.88 -9.55 -5.93
CA THR A 104 -18.20 -8.95 -5.69
C THR A 104 -18.86 -8.47 -6.99
N HIS A 105 -18.10 -8.05 -8.01
CA HIS A 105 -18.66 -7.64 -9.31
C HIS A 105 -18.94 -8.81 -10.27
N ARG A 106 -18.19 -9.92 -10.23
CA ARG A 106 -18.45 -11.12 -11.05
C ARG A 106 -19.54 -12.04 -10.49
N GLY A 107 -19.74 -12.04 -9.17
CA GLY A 107 -20.91 -12.65 -8.56
C GLY A 107 -21.96 -11.57 -8.34
N GLY A 108 -22.95 -11.44 -9.23
CA GLY A 108 -24.07 -10.50 -9.10
C GLY A 108 -25.01 -10.77 -7.91
N ALA A 109 -24.50 -11.23 -6.78
CA ALA A 109 -25.25 -11.53 -5.57
C ALA A 109 -24.53 -10.88 -4.39
N LEU A 110 -25.31 -10.21 -3.55
CA LEU A 110 -24.95 -9.50 -2.32
C LEU A 110 -24.58 -8.03 -2.52
N ALA A 111 -25.51 -7.27 -3.11
CA ALA A 111 -25.79 -5.96 -2.55
C ALA A 111 -26.06 -6.16 -1.04
N PRO A 112 -25.35 -5.46 -0.14
CA PRO A 112 -25.68 -5.53 1.27
C PRO A 112 -27.11 -5.03 1.44
N SER A 113 -27.96 -5.83 2.07
CA SER A 113 -29.24 -5.35 2.59
C SER A 113 -28.96 -4.11 3.44
N PRO A 114 -29.78 -3.05 3.35
CA PRO A 114 -29.64 -1.88 4.21
C PRO A 114 -29.51 -2.39 5.64
N GLN A 115 -28.43 -2.05 6.34
CA GLN A 115 -28.38 -2.25 7.78
C GLN A 115 -29.44 -1.31 8.35
N SER A 116 -30.65 -1.84 8.52
CA SER A 116 -31.71 -1.20 9.28
C SER A 116 -31.33 -1.30 10.75
N SER A 117 -31.17 -0.12 11.33
CA SER A 117 -31.30 0.20 12.76
C SER A 117 -30.09 -0.09 13.64
#